data_AF-A0A3B9J0S3-F1
#
_entry.id   AF-A0A3B9J0S3-F1
#
_cell.length_a   1.000
_cell.length_b   1.000
_cell.length_c   1.000
_cell.angle_alpha   90.00
_cell.angle_beta   90.00
_cell.angle_gamma   90.00
#
_symmetry.space_group_name_H-M   'P 1'
#
loop_
_entity.id
_entity.type
_entity.pdbx_description
1 polymer ?
#
loop_
_entity_poly.entity_id
_entity_poly.type
_entity_poly.pdbx_seq_one_letter_code
_entity_poly.pdbx_strand_id
1 'polypeptide(L)'
;DADSAHEDLHLLTSSIVAGDGALLFTCNGRGQNLFETPHHDARTLAPLVSGGALSGMFCAGEIGPVGPQSFLHGFTASAAIFRD
;
A
#
# COMPACT_ATOMS: atom_id res chain seq x y z
N ASP A 1 12.62 -2.65 6.81
CA ASP A 1 13.45 -2.65 5.57
C ASP A 1 12.54 -3.04 4.40
N ALA A 2 13.11 -3.35 3.23
CA ALA A 2 12.36 -3.75 2.05
C ALA A 2 11.58 -5.05 2.27
N ASP A 3 12.24 -6.05 2.87
CA ASP A 3 11.66 -7.37 3.11
C ASP A 3 10.47 -7.28 4.08
N SER A 4 10.65 -6.58 5.20
CA SER A 4 9.56 -6.39 6.17
C SER A 4 8.38 -5.63 5.54
N ALA A 5 8.64 -4.60 4.74
CA ALA A 5 7.59 -3.81 4.07
C ALA A 5 6.86 -4.60 2.97
N HIS A 6 7.55 -5.56 2.35
CA HIS A 6 6.98 -6.51 1.41
C HIS A 6 6.09 -7.52 2.13
N GLU A 7 6.61 -8.18 3.15
CA GLU A 7 5.90 -9.18 3.95
C GLU A 7 4.64 -8.58 4.59
N ASP A 8 4.73 -7.41 5.23
CA ASP A 8 3.59 -6.74 5.83
C ASP A 8 2.47 -6.48 4.82
N LEU A 9 2.81 -5.97 3.63
CA LEU A 9 1.82 -5.69 2.59
C LEU A 9 1.19 -6.99 2.06
N HIS A 10 1.99 -8.04 1.86
CA HIS A 10 1.50 -9.35 1.45
C HIS A 10 0.60 -10.00 2.51
N LEU A 11 0.94 -9.87 3.79
CA LEU A 11 0.12 -10.37 4.90
C LEU A 11 -1.23 -9.66 4.96
N LEU A 12 -1.22 -8.32 4.90
CA LEU A 12 -2.46 -7.53 4.91
C LEU A 12 -3.37 -7.86 3.73
N THR A 13 -2.79 -8.10 2.55
CA THR A 13 -3.56 -8.41 1.33
C THR A 13 -4.00 -9.87 1.23
N SER A 14 -3.33 -10.80 1.91
CA SER A 14 -3.60 -12.25 1.81
C SER A 14 -5.03 -12.67 2.19
N SER A 15 -5.69 -11.89 3.04
CA SER A 15 -7.05 -12.14 3.52
C SER A 15 -8.12 -11.32 2.79
N ILE A 16 -7.71 -10.47 1.85
CA ILE A 16 -8.62 -9.61 1.11
C ILE A 16 -9.14 -10.34 -0.12
N VAL A 17 -10.46 -10.54 -0.19
CA VAL A 17 -11.13 -10.98 -1.42
C VAL A 17 -11.00 -9.90 -2.51
N ALA A 18 -10.85 -10.30 -3.77
CA ALA A 18 -10.78 -9.33 -4.87
C ALA A 18 -12.02 -8.42 -4.89
N GLY A 19 -11.84 -7.15 -5.26
CA GLY A 19 -12.90 -6.17 -5.46
C GLY A 19 -12.91 -5.59 -6.87
N ASP A 20 -13.80 -4.64 -7.11
CA ASP A 20 -14.05 -4.06 -8.44
C ASP A 20 -13.17 -2.83 -8.72
N GLY A 21 -12.60 -2.23 -7.67
CA GLY A 21 -11.70 -1.09 -7.76
C GLY A 21 -10.84 -0.93 -6.52
N ALA A 22 -9.73 -0.20 -6.64
CA ALA A 22 -8.95 0.20 -5.48
C ALA A 22 -8.28 1.57 -5.64
N LEU A 23 -8.11 2.25 -4.51
CA LEU A 23 -7.24 3.42 -4.36
C LEU A 23 -6.03 3.05 -3.51
N LEU A 24 -4.83 3.25 -4.02
CA LEU A 24 -3.56 3.00 -3.34
C LEU A 24 -2.80 4.31 -3.08
N PHE A 25 -2.47 4.56 -1.82
CA PHE A 25 -1.68 5.68 -1.35
C PHE A 25 -0.34 5.14 -0.85
N THR A 26 0.73 5.32 -1.62
CA THR A 26 2.05 4.78 -1.30
C THR A 26 3.01 5.90 -0.94
N CYS A 27 3.77 5.71 0.15
CA CYS A 27 4.77 6.67 0.57
C CYS A 27 5.89 6.80 -0.48
N ASN A 28 6.40 8.01 -0.71
CA ASN A 28 7.54 8.26 -1.60
C ASN A 28 8.83 7.50 -1.20
N GLY A 29 8.93 7.04 0.06
CA GLY A 29 10.00 6.16 0.53
C GLY A 29 9.91 4.71 0.04
N ARG A 30 8.75 4.25 -0.45
CA ARG A 30 8.48 2.87 -0.91
C ARG A 30 8.75 2.66 -2.41
N GLY A 31 9.61 3.48 -3.00
CA GLY A 31 9.98 3.40 -4.42
C GLY A 31 11.12 2.41 -4.70
N GLN A 32 11.73 2.55 -5.89
CA GLN A 32 12.88 1.74 -6.33
C GLN A 32 14.07 1.77 -5.35
N ASN A 33 14.25 2.86 -4.60
CA ASN A 33 15.33 2.96 -3.61
C ASN A 33 15.13 1.98 -2.43
N LEU A 34 13.90 1.57 -2.14
CA LEU A 34 13.61 0.59 -1.10
C LEU A 34 13.54 -0.83 -1.70
N PHE A 35 12.79 -1.03 -2.78
CA PHE A 35 12.47 -2.37 -3.30
C PHE A 35 13.31 -2.83 -4.49
N GLU A 36 14.29 -2.03 -4.93
CA GLU A 36 15.12 -2.27 -6.13
C GLU A 36 14.35 -2.43 -7.45
N THR A 37 13.01 -2.30 -7.42
CA THR A 37 12.11 -2.50 -8.55
C THR A 37 11.00 -1.43 -8.54
N PRO A 38 10.51 -0.98 -9.71
CA PRO A 38 9.44 0.01 -9.78
C PRO A 38 8.09 -0.63 -9.48
N HIS A 39 7.09 0.12 -9.00
CA HIS A 39 5.69 -0.35 -8.88
C HIS A 39 5.45 -1.53 -7.93
N HIS A 40 6.29 -1.72 -6.90
CA HIS A 40 6.14 -2.81 -5.92
C HIS A 40 4.70 -2.91 -5.36
N ASP A 41 4.24 -1.87 -4.66
CA ASP A 41 2.94 -1.90 -3.98
C ASP A 41 1.77 -2.05 -4.96
N ALA A 42 1.85 -1.38 -6.13
CA ALA A 42 0.83 -1.46 -7.16
C ALA A 42 0.73 -2.87 -7.78
N ARG A 43 1.88 -3.55 -7.99
CA ARG A 43 1.89 -4.95 -8.46
C ARG A 43 1.36 -5.92 -7.42
N THR A 44 1.59 -5.65 -6.13
CA THR A 44 1.00 -6.48 -5.05
C THR A 44 -0.52 -6.36 -5.00
N LEU A 45 -1.09 -5.17 -5.25
CA LEU A 45 -2.53 -4.96 -5.21
C LEU A 45 -3.27 -5.30 -6.51
N ALA A 46 -2.61 -5.24 -7.67
CA ALA A 46 -3.25 -5.46 -8.97
C ALA A 46 -4.08 -6.76 -9.07
N PRO A 47 -3.63 -7.92 -8.53
CA PRO A 47 -4.42 -9.15 -8.55
C PRO A 47 -5.72 -9.10 -7.72
N LEU A 48 -5.86 -8.12 -6.81
CA LEU A 48 -7.03 -7.94 -5.95
C LEU A 48 -8.11 -7.07 -6.60
N VAL A 49 -7.88 -6.56 -7.81
CA VAL A 49 -8.81 -5.64 -8.48
C VAL A 49 -9.23 -6.21 -9.83
N SER A 50 -10.47 -6.67 -9.91
CA SER A 50 -11.10 -7.14 -11.13
C SER A 50 -11.03 -6.06 -12.21
N GLY A 51 -10.52 -6.41 -13.39
CA GLY A 51 -10.42 -5.47 -14.51
C GLY A 51 -9.35 -4.38 -14.36
N GLY A 52 -8.54 -4.39 -13.29
CA GLY A 52 -7.37 -3.52 -13.15
C GLY A 52 -7.67 -2.06 -12.83
N ALA A 53 -8.86 -1.75 -12.26
CA ALA A 53 -9.25 -0.41 -11.83
C ALA A 53 -8.53 0.04 -10.54
N LEU A 54 -7.18 0.06 -10.59
CA LEU A 54 -6.31 0.52 -9.52
C LEU A 54 -5.80 1.93 -9.85
N SER A 55 -6.09 2.88 -8.97
CA SER A 55 -5.60 4.26 -9.06
C SER A 55 -5.01 4.71 -7.72
N GLY A 56 -4.46 5.92 -7.65
CA GLY A 56 -3.81 6.38 -6.44
C GLY A 56 -2.91 7.59 -6.59
N MET A 57 -2.10 7.83 -5.57
CA MET A 57 -1.09 8.90 -5.54
C MET A 57 0.09 8.53 -4.64
N PHE A 58 1.21 9.22 -4.84
CA PHE A 58 2.33 9.18 -3.91
C PHE A 58 2.12 10.16 -2.75
N CYS A 59 2.45 9.74 -1.54
CA CYS A 59 2.27 10.51 -0.31
C CYS A 59 3.61 10.68 0.44
N ALA A 60 3.72 11.72 1.27
CA ALA A 60 4.90 11.97 2.11
C ALA A 60 4.73 11.38 3.53
N GLY A 61 4.30 10.11 3.59
CA GLY A 61 3.98 9.41 4.84
C GLY A 61 2.52 9.54 5.24
N GLU A 62 2.19 9.01 6.41
CA GLU A 62 0.85 9.00 7.00
C GLU A 62 0.88 9.55 8.42
N ILE A 63 -0.10 10.39 8.79
CA ILE A 63 -0.25 10.85 10.18
C ILE A 63 -1.18 9.89 10.91
N GLY A 64 -0.67 9.22 11.94
CA GLY A 64 -1.42 8.20 12.69
C GLY A 64 -1.01 8.12 14.16
N PRO A 65 -1.87 7.58 15.04
CA PRO A 65 -1.59 7.52 16.47
C PRO A 65 -0.53 6.47 16.82
N VAL A 66 0.29 6.78 17.83
CA VAL A 66 1.07 5.80 18.61
C VAL A 66 0.77 6.10 20.08
N GLY A 67 -0.10 5.28 20.69
CA GLY A 67 -0.66 5.59 22.01
C GLY A 67 -1.48 6.89 21.99
N PRO A 68 -1.28 7.83 22.93
CA PRO A 68 -2.07 9.06 23.03
C PRO A 68 -1.63 10.18 22.08
N GLN A 69 -0.57 9.99 21.28
CA GLN A 69 0.02 11.04 20.44
C GLN A 69 -0.01 10.64 18.96
N SER A 70 -0.11 11.63 18.07
CA SER A 70 0.01 11.42 16.62
C SER A 70 1.46 11.55 16.18
N PHE A 71 1.87 10.69 15.26
CA PHE A 71 3.21 10.68 14.67
C PHE A 71 3.10 10.65 13.15
N LEU A 72 4.18 11.06 12.48
CA LEU A 72 4.35 10.84 11.05
C LEU A 72 5.01 9.48 10.83
N HIS A 73 4.28 8.58 10.18
CA HIS A 73 4.72 7.24 9.82
C HIS A 73 5.30 7.30 8.41
N GLY A 74 6.61 7.04 8.30
CA GLY A 74 7.28 6.88 7.02
C GLY A 74 7.09 5.48 6.46
N PHE A 75 7.30 5.31 5.16
CA PHE A 75 7.27 4.01 4.48
C PHE A 75 5.93 3.26 4.58
N THR A 76 4.82 4.01 4.65
CA THR A 76 3.46 3.46 4.66
C THR A 76 2.93 3.17 3.26
N ALA A 77 2.03 2.20 3.16
CA ALA A 77 1.17 1.97 2.02
C ALA A 77 -0.23 1.66 2.52
N SER A 78 -1.20 2.47 2.10
CA SER A 78 -2.57 2.41 2.57
C SER A 78 -3.49 2.29 1.37
N ALA A 79 -4.46 1.38 1.45
CA ALA A 79 -5.33 1.09 0.31
C ALA A 79 -6.78 0.93 0.73
N ALA A 80 -7.68 1.40 -0.13
CA ALA A 80 -9.11 1.16 -0.06
C ALA A 80 -9.52 0.28 -1.23
N ILE A 81 -10.20 -0.83 -0.95
CA ILE A 81 -10.71 -1.76 -1.96
C ILE A 81 -12.24 -1.67 -1.95
N PHE A 82 -12.81 -1.44 -3.12
CA PHE A 82 -14.24 -1.24 -3.33
C PHE A 82 -14.87 -2.50 -3.89
N ARG A 83 -16.06 -2.83 -3.39
CA ARG A 83 -16.90 -3.95 -3.84
C ARG A 83 -18.35 -3.51 -3.85
N ASP A 84 -19.12 -4.06 -4.79
CA ASP A 84 -20.58 -3.97 -4.78
C ASP A 84 -21.24 -4.95 -3.79
#